data_AF-A0AAW3DDZ8-F1
#
_entry.id   AF-A0AAW3DDZ8-F1
#
_cell.length_a   1.000
_cell.length_b   1.000
_cell.length_c   1.000
_cell.angle_alpha   90.00
_cell.angle_beta   90.00
_cell.angle_gamma   90.00
#
_symmetry.space_group_name_H-M   'P 1'
#
loop_
_entity.id
_entity.type
_entity.pdbx_description
1 polymer ?
#
loop_
_entity_poly.entity_id
_entity_poly.type
_entity_poly.pdbx_seq_one_letter_code
_entity_poly.pdbx_strand_id
1 'polypeptide(L)'
;GPDQWHKNYPIAKGRHQSPIEINNREVHYDRSLLPWFASYDPGAAKTILNNGKTCRVVFDDSFNRSVLRGGPLPGVYRLRQLHFHWGSSDDHGSEHVVNGVRYAGELHLVHWNPKYSNYLDAVRRTDGIAVLAIFLQVGKTPKPEMKRILEEINGIKTKGKEAPFPNFDPSILFPKSHDYWTYHGSFTTPPCEECITWIVLREPIVVSSDQMAKLRSLSKNAENEPDLPLVDNWRPTQPRYFRMVSASF
;
A
#
# COMPACT_ATOMS: atom_id res chain seq x y z
N GLY A 1 10.45 10.46 13.57
CA GLY A 1 10.20 9.37 12.60
C GLY A 1 9.74 8.11 13.30
N PRO A 2 9.79 6.95 12.62
CA PRO A 2 9.28 5.66 13.11
C PRO A 2 9.67 5.29 14.55
N ASP A 3 10.95 5.48 14.92
CA ASP A 3 11.47 5.10 16.25
C ASP A 3 10.83 5.86 17.42
N GLN A 4 10.12 6.96 17.13
CA GLN A 4 9.47 7.81 18.13
C GLN A 4 7.95 7.67 18.15
N TRP A 5 7.34 6.98 17.18
CA TRP A 5 5.87 6.88 17.09
C TRP A 5 5.23 6.27 18.33
N HIS A 6 5.91 5.30 18.95
CA HIS A 6 5.45 4.61 20.15
C HIS A 6 5.20 5.53 21.36
N LYS A 7 5.76 6.74 21.38
CA LYS A 7 5.52 7.73 22.44
C LYS A 7 4.08 8.22 22.46
N ASN A 8 3.46 8.34 21.28
CA ASN A 8 2.07 8.80 21.13
C ASN A 8 1.12 7.65 20.75
N TYR A 9 1.66 6.60 20.14
CA TYR A 9 0.91 5.44 19.67
C TYR A 9 1.58 4.17 20.21
N PRO A 10 1.34 3.78 21.48
CA PRO A 10 2.05 2.67 22.11
C PRO A 10 1.99 1.35 21.32
N ILE A 11 0.91 1.13 20.57
CA ILE A 11 0.74 -0.03 19.68
C ILE A 11 1.80 -0.10 18.57
N ALA A 12 2.54 0.97 18.28
CA ALA A 12 3.71 0.93 17.39
C ALA A 12 4.82 -0.04 17.87
N LYS A 13 4.78 -0.48 19.15
CA LYS A 13 5.61 -1.57 19.72
C LYS A 13 4.83 -2.88 19.90
N GLY A 14 3.70 -3.03 19.24
CA GLY A 14 2.86 -4.23 19.26
C GLY A 14 3.53 -5.46 18.64
N ARG A 15 2.84 -6.60 18.70
CA ARG A 15 3.39 -7.91 18.31
C ARG A 15 3.03 -8.34 16.90
N HIS A 16 2.18 -7.58 16.22
CA HIS A 16 1.77 -7.80 14.82
C HIS A 16 2.03 -6.55 13.98
N GLN A 17 3.11 -5.83 14.26
CA GLN A 17 3.48 -4.63 13.51
C GLN A 17 3.99 -4.95 12.10
N SER A 18 3.71 -4.06 11.16
CA SER A 18 4.19 -4.11 9.76
C SER A 18 5.07 -2.89 9.44
N PRO A 19 5.94 -2.97 8.41
CA PRO A 19 6.17 -4.11 7.51
C PRO A 19 7.07 -5.18 8.15
N ILE A 20 7.27 -6.31 7.47
CA ILE A 20 8.21 -7.37 7.86
C ILE A 20 9.15 -7.72 6.71
N GLU A 21 10.24 -8.40 7.02
CA GLU A 21 10.99 -9.16 6.04
C GLU A 21 10.29 -10.49 5.74
N ILE A 22 10.15 -10.82 4.46
CA ILE A 22 9.65 -12.09 3.94
C ILE A 22 10.86 -12.90 3.49
N ASN A 23 11.27 -13.85 4.32
CA ASN A 23 12.32 -14.81 4.00
C ASN A 23 11.69 -16.07 3.41
N ASN A 24 11.95 -16.37 2.13
CA ASN A 24 11.37 -17.53 1.44
C ASN A 24 11.69 -18.87 2.12
N ARG A 25 12.76 -18.94 2.93
CA ARG A 25 13.09 -20.14 3.71
C ARG A 25 12.18 -20.36 4.92
N GLU A 26 11.48 -19.32 5.36
CA GLU A 26 10.59 -19.31 6.54
C GLU A 26 9.10 -19.17 6.18
N VAL A 27 8.82 -19.11 4.88
CA VAL A 27 7.47 -19.05 4.32
C VAL A 27 6.96 -20.47 4.12
N HIS A 28 5.70 -20.69 4.48
CA HIS A 28 5.04 -21.97 4.27
C HIS A 28 4.17 -21.91 3.01
N TYR A 29 4.39 -22.80 2.05
CA TYR A 29 3.44 -22.97 0.95
C TYR A 29 2.15 -23.58 1.49
N ASP A 30 1.05 -22.83 1.39
CA ASP A 30 -0.25 -23.23 1.90
C ASP A 30 -1.20 -23.53 0.73
N ARG A 31 -1.43 -24.83 0.48
CA ARG A 31 -2.31 -25.32 -0.59
C ARG A 31 -3.79 -24.94 -0.41
N SER A 32 -4.18 -24.49 0.79
CA SER A 32 -5.54 -24.02 1.05
C SER A 32 -5.77 -22.58 0.60
N LEU A 33 -4.69 -21.82 0.32
CA LEU A 33 -4.80 -20.45 -0.18
C LEU A 33 -5.37 -20.43 -1.60
N LEU A 34 -6.53 -19.80 -1.73
CA LEU A 34 -7.23 -19.63 -3.00
C LEU A 34 -6.65 -18.44 -3.80
N PRO A 35 -6.98 -18.33 -5.10
CA PRO A 35 -6.80 -17.08 -5.83
C PRO A 35 -7.66 -15.96 -5.21
N TRP A 36 -7.16 -14.72 -5.28
CA TRP A 36 -7.92 -13.52 -4.96
C TRP A 36 -8.45 -12.87 -6.24
N PHE A 37 -9.53 -12.11 -6.11
CA PHE A 37 -10.21 -11.44 -7.23
C PHE A 37 -10.53 -10.01 -6.86
N ALA A 38 -10.16 -9.08 -7.75
CA ALA A 38 -10.56 -7.68 -7.69
C ALA A 38 -11.63 -7.40 -8.75
N SER A 39 -12.64 -6.62 -8.38
CA SER A 39 -13.62 -6.05 -9.30
C SER A 39 -13.74 -4.58 -8.96
N TYR A 40 -13.13 -3.73 -9.76
CA TYR A 40 -13.07 -2.29 -9.49
C TYR A 40 -13.83 -1.52 -10.56
N ASP A 41 -14.72 -0.64 -10.09
CA ASP A 41 -15.43 0.31 -10.91
C ASP A 41 -14.56 1.56 -11.12
N PRO A 42 -14.13 1.88 -12.36
CA PRO A 42 -13.34 3.08 -12.63
C PRO A 42 -14.04 4.36 -12.15
N GLY A 43 -15.38 4.39 -12.18
CA GLY A 43 -16.20 5.52 -11.74
C GLY A 43 -16.29 5.66 -10.22
N ALA A 44 -15.68 4.77 -9.45
CA ALA A 44 -15.56 4.90 -8.00
C ALA A 44 -14.38 5.78 -7.57
N ALA A 45 -13.40 6.04 -8.44
CA ALA A 45 -12.30 6.96 -8.13
C ALA A 45 -12.83 8.40 -7.96
N LYS A 46 -12.40 9.09 -6.90
CA LYS A 46 -12.91 10.42 -6.54
C LYS A 46 -11.83 11.49 -6.68
N THR A 47 -10.77 11.38 -5.89
CA THR A 47 -9.75 12.42 -5.76
C THR A 47 -8.37 11.82 -5.61
N ILE A 48 -7.38 12.59 -6.03
CA ILE A 48 -5.95 12.37 -5.77
C ILE A 48 -5.44 13.52 -4.92
N LEU A 49 -4.62 13.23 -3.91
CA LEU A 49 -4.15 14.23 -2.96
C LEU A 49 -2.74 13.96 -2.45
N ASN A 50 -2.09 15.04 -2.00
CA ASN A 50 -0.88 15.00 -1.21
C ASN A 50 -1.20 15.44 0.22
N ASN A 51 -1.09 14.54 1.19
CA ASN A 51 -1.33 14.84 2.61
C ASN A 51 -0.05 15.19 3.39
N GLY A 52 1.05 15.46 2.69
CA GLY A 52 2.38 15.69 3.24
C GLY A 52 3.11 14.41 3.67
N LYS A 53 2.50 13.24 3.49
CA LYS A 53 3.07 11.92 3.83
C LYS A 53 3.11 10.96 2.65
N THR A 54 2.19 11.09 1.70
CA THR A 54 2.10 10.26 0.50
C THR A 54 1.25 10.94 -0.58
N CYS A 55 1.38 10.46 -1.81
CA CYS A 55 0.33 10.55 -2.83
C CYS A 55 -0.76 9.51 -2.51
N ARG A 56 -2.03 9.92 -2.48
CA ARG A 56 -3.17 9.02 -2.22
C ARG A 56 -4.28 9.25 -3.22
N VAL A 57 -4.88 8.17 -3.72
CA VAL A 57 -6.15 8.21 -4.46
C VAL A 57 -7.26 7.66 -3.57
N VAL A 58 -8.39 8.36 -3.52
CA VAL A 58 -9.56 8.01 -2.71
C VAL A 58 -10.69 7.49 -3.61
N PHE A 59 -11.36 6.45 -3.16
CA PHE A 59 -12.47 5.81 -3.86
C PHE A 59 -13.78 5.92 -3.05
N ASP A 60 -14.91 5.85 -3.74
CA ASP A 60 -16.23 5.71 -3.14
C ASP A 60 -16.43 4.29 -2.58
N ASP A 61 -16.52 4.21 -1.25
CA ASP A 61 -16.70 2.97 -0.50
C ASP A 61 -18.04 2.91 0.27
N SER A 62 -19.00 3.77 -0.11
CA SER A 62 -20.33 3.84 0.52
C SER A 62 -21.14 2.55 0.34
N PHE A 63 -20.93 1.83 -0.77
CA PHE A 63 -21.47 0.50 -1.05
C PHE A 63 -20.46 -0.38 -1.81
N ASN A 64 -20.81 -1.61 -2.16
CA ASN A 64 -19.92 -2.58 -2.82
C ASN A 64 -19.69 -2.24 -4.31
N ARG A 65 -19.00 -1.11 -4.60
CA ARG A 65 -18.61 -0.72 -5.97
C ARG A 65 -17.32 -1.40 -6.42
N SER A 66 -16.25 -1.11 -5.69
CA SER A 66 -14.90 -1.64 -5.94
C SER A 66 -14.51 -2.56 -4.80
N VAL A 67 -14.31 -3.84 -5.09
CA VAL A 67 -14.14 -4.86 -4.06
C VAL A 67 -13.01 -5.85 -4.34
N LEU A 68 -12.43 -6.37 -3.26
CA LEU A 68 -11.48 -7.48 -3.21
C LEU A 68 -12.13 -8.67 -2.49
N ARG A 69 -11.94 -9.90 -3.00
CA ARG A 69 -12.47 -11.13 -2.41
C ARG A 69 -11.56 -12.32 -2.69
N GLY A 70 -11.81 -13.45 -2.03
CA GLY A 70 -11.00 -14.66 -2.19
C GLY A 70 -9.65 -14.53 -1.49
N GLY A 71 -8.67 -15.32 -1.92
CA GLY A 71 -7.39 -15.39 -1.23
C GLY A 71 -7.54 -15.82 0.24
N PRO A 72 -6.86 -15.15 1.18
CA PRO A 72 -6.96 -15.41 2.61
C PRO A 72 -8.16 -14.70 3.28
N LEU A 73 -9.01 -14.02 2.49
CA LEU A 73 -10.05 -13.15 3.04
C LEU A 73 -11.32 -13.94 3.39
N PRO A 74 -11.94 -13.70 4.55
CA PRO A 74 -13.17 -14.38 4.96
C PRO A 74 -14.42 -13.90 4.19
N GLY A 75 -14.29 -12.90 3.33
CA GLY A 75 -15.40 -12.30 2.62
C GLY A 75 -14.95 -11.20 1.65
N VAL A 76 -15.89 -10.30 1.35
CA VAL A 76 -15.69 -9.17 0.44
C VAL A 76 -15.14 -7.98 1.20
N TYR A 77 -14.18 -7.25 0.63
CA TYR A 77 -13.60 -6.02 1.22
C TYR A 77 -13.73 -4.87 0.23
N ARG A 78 -14.22 -3.70 0.66
CA ARG A 78 -14.41 -2.51 -0.17
C ARG A 78 -13.11 -1.73 -0.29
N LEU A 79 -12.68 -1.43 -1.52
CA LEU A 79 -11.56 -0.54 -1.79
C LEU A 79 -11.90 0.87 -1.31
N ARG A 80 -11.03 1.45 -0.48
CA ARG A 80 -11.20 2.80 0.06
C ARG A 80 -10.20 3.79 -0.52
N GLN A 81 -8.95 3.35 -0.65
CA GLN A 81 -7.85 4.19 -1.13
C GLN A 81 -6.69 3.35 -1.63
N LEU A 82 -5.82 3.97 -2.42
CA LEU A 82 -4.47 3.50 -2.61
C LEU A 82 -3.45 4.60 -2.31
N HIS A 83 -2.23 4.20 -1.96
CA HIS A 83 -1.12 5.12 -1.73
C HIS A 83 0.23 4.42 -1.96
N PHE A 84 1.31 5.20 -1.94
CA PHE A 84 2.66 4.73 -2.25
C PHE A 84 3.65 5.04 -1.13
N HIS A 85 4.61 4.14 -0.95
CA HIS A 85 5.83 4.37 -0.22
C HIS A 85 7.01 4.32 -1.21
N TRP A 86 7.98 5.22 -1.06
CA TRP A 86 9.15 5.29 -1.94
C TRP A 86 10.37 5.88 -1.24
N GLY A 87 11.56 5.54 -1.74
CA GLY A 87 12.83 6.00 -1.22
C GLY A 87 13.34 7.24 -1.93
N SER A 88 14.43 7.81 -1.41
CA SER A 88 15.15 8.91 -2.04
C SER A 88 15.93 8.53 -3.30
N SER A 89 16.23 7.23 -3.49
CA SER A 89 16.88 6.67 -4.69
C SER A 89 16.21 5.36 -5.15
N ASP A 90 16.62 4.83 -6.30
CA ASP A 90 15.98 3.67 -6.96
C ASP A 90 16.30 2.31 -6.30
N ASP A 91 17.30 2.27 -5.41
CA ASP A 91 17.78 1.07 -4.73
C ASP A 91 17.03 0.74 -3.42
N HIS A 92 16.14 1.62 -2.97
CA HIS A 92 15.32 1.41 -1.78
C HIS A 92 14.02 2.22 -1.80
N GLY A 93 13.07 1.86 -0.94
CA GLY A 93 11.80 2.57 -0.80
C GLY A 93 10.59 1.70 -0.49
N SER A 94 10.66 0.40 -0.79
CA SER A 94 9.65 -0.54 -0.32
C SER A 94 9.68 -0.68 1.20
N GLU A 95 8.51 -0.91 1.77
CA GLU A 95 8.37 -1.14 3.20
C GLU A 95 8.73 -2.59 3.53
N HIS A 96 8.08 -3.54 2.83
CA HIS A 96 8.44 -4.95 2.88
C HIS A 96 9.79 -5.20 2.20
N VAL A 97 10.45 -6.25 2.68
CA VAL A 97 11.74 -6.74 2.19
C VAL A 97 11.58 -8.21 1.84
N VAL A 98 12.14 -8.67 0.72
CA VAL A 98 12.09 -10.08 0.33
C VAL A 98 13.51 -10.64 0.24
N ASN A 99 13.87 -11.59 1.10
CA ASN A 99 15.22 -12.16 1.21
C ASN A 99 16.33 -11.08 1.25
N GLY A 100 16.20 -10.08 2.11
CA GLY A 100 17.11 -8.94 2.17
C GLY A 100 17.01 -7.90 1.05
N VAL A 101 16.19 -8.12 0.01
CA VAL A 101 16.05 -7.18 -1.12
C VAL A 101 14.94 -6.18 -0.89
N ARG A 102 15.26 -4.89 -1.07
CA ARG A 102 14.30 -3.78 -1.16
C ARG A 102 14.05 -3.39 -2.61
N TYR A 103 12.86 -2.86 -2.86
CA TYR A 103 12.47 -2.28 -4.14
C TYR A 103 12.42 -0.74 -4.03
N ALA A 104 12.32 -0.04 -5.16
CA ALA A 104 12.31 1.43 -5.22
C ALA A 104 11.08 2.05 -4.54
N GLY A 105 9.99 1.28 -4.43
CA GLY A 105 8.77 1.68 -3.75
C GLY A 105 7.80 0.53 -3.56
N GLU A 106 6.68 0.83 -2.93
CA GLU A 106 5.59 -0.12 -2.68
C GLU A 106 4.23 0.60 -2.75
N LEU A 107 3.31 0.03 -3.52
CA LEU A 107 1.94 0.48 -3.68
C LEU A 107 1.03 -0.33 -2.74
N HIS A 108 0.21 0.35 -1.95
CA HIS A 108 -0.80 -0.27 -1.08
C HIS A 108 -2.21 0.10 -1.53
N LEU A 109 -3.04 -0.90 -1.83
CA LEU A 109 -4.48 -0.75 -2.02
C LEU A 109 -5.19 -1.19 -0.74
N VAL A 110 -5.82 -0.25 -0.05
CA VAL A 110 -6.44 -0.48 1.26
C VAL A 110 -7.92 -0.71 1.10
N HIS A 111 -8.35 -1.87 1.61
CA HIS A 111 -9.74 -2.31 1.60
C HIS A 111 -10.24 -2.55 3.03
N TRP A 112 -11.55 -2.47 3.26
CA TRP A 112 -12.15 -2.75 4.56
C TRP A 112 -13.35 -3.69 4.48
N ASN A 113 -13.57 -4.47 5.53
CA ASN A 113 -14.61 -5.48 5.60
C ASN A 113 -15.97 -4.85 5.94
N PRO A 114 -16.96 -4.84 5.02
CA PRO A 114 -18.27 -4.23 5.25
C PRO A 114 -19.14 -5.00 6.23
N LYS A 115 -18.70 -6.16 6.75
CA LYS A 115 -19.37 -6.81 7.90
C LYS A 115 -19.28 -5.96 9.16
N TYR A 116 -18.30 -5.05 9.25
CA TYR A 116 -18.19 -4.05 10.30
C TYR A 116 -18.80 -2.77 9.75
N SER A 117 -19.91 -2.30 10.33
CA SER A 117 -20.82 -1.27 9.77
C SER A 117 -20.17 -0.06 9.08
N ASN A 118 -18.96 0.33 9.48
CA ASN A 118 -18.18 1.38 8.85
C ASN A 118 -16.67 1.11 8.98
N TYR A 119 -15.87 1.89 8.24
CA TYR A 119 -14.41 1.81 8.24
C TYR A 119 -13.78 1.94 9.64
N LEU A 120 -14.27 2.85 10.49
CA LEU A 120 -13.69 3.07 11.82
C LEU A 120 -13.90 1.86 12.74
N ASP A 121 -15.04 1.20 12.63
CA ASP A 121 -15.30 -0.06 13.34
C ASP A 121 -14.45 -1.21 12.78
N ALA A 122 -14.24 -1.25 11.46
CA ALA A 122 -13.37 -2.24 10.84
C ALA A 122 -11.92 -2.12 11.34
N VAL A 123 -11.35 -0.91 11.43
CA VAL A 123 -9.98 -0.69 11.92
C VAL A 123 -9.74 -1.23 13.33
N ARG A 124 -10.80 -1.46 14.12
CA ARG A 124 -10.73 -2.03 15.48
C ARG A 124 -10.81 -3.56 15.52
N ARG A 125 -10.77 -4.22 14.36
CA ARG A 125 -10.97 -5.68 14.21
C ARG A 125 -9.78 -6.28 13.49
N THR A 126 -9.32 -7.44 13.95
CA THR A 126 -8.08 -8.07 13.46
C THR A 126 -8.13 -8.46 11.98
N ASP A 127 -9.32 -8.70 11.42
CA ASP A 127 -9.56 -8.94 10.01
C ASP A 127 -10.38 -7.80 9.36
N GLY A 128 -10.34 -6.60 9.94
CA GLY A 128 -11.12 -5.48 9.46
C GLY A 128 -10.61 -4.87 8.17
N ILE A 129 -9.31 -4.94 7.92
CA ILE A 129 -8.64 -4.33 6.78
C ILE A 129 -7.92 -5.40 5.96
N ALA A 130 -7.95 -5.27 4.64
CA ALA A 130 -7.11 -6.04 3.73
C ALA A 130 -6.27 -5.08 2.90
N VAL A 131 -4.96 -5.33 2.81
CA VAL A 131 -4.06 -4.53 1.97
C VAL A 131 -3.44 -5.41 0.91
N LEU A 132 -3.68 -5.04 -0.35
CA LEU A 132 -2.95 -5.59 -1.50
C LEU A 132 -1.71 -4.72 -1.71
N ALA A 133 -0.53 -5.32 -1.57
CA ALA A 133 0.75 -4.66 -1.70
C ALA A 133 1.48 -5.09 -2.97
N ILE A 134 2.03 -4.12 -3.71
CA ILE A 134 2.71 -4.34 -4.99
C ILE A 134 4.04 -3.59 -4.97
N PHE A 135 5.13 -4.30 -5.20
CA PHE A 135 6.46 -3.70 -5.28
C PHE A 135 6.66 -2.91 -6.58
N LEU A 136 7.39 -1.80 -6.51
CA LEU A 136 7.80 -1.00 -7.68
C LEU A 136 9.28 -1.25 -7.95
N GLN A 137 9.58 -1.96 -9.04
CA GLN A 137 10.95 -2.25 -9.47
C GLN A 137 11.35 -1.35 -10.64
N VAL A 138 12.49 -0.66 -10.52
CA VAL A 138 13.02 0.10 -11.65
C VAL A 138 13.54 -0.83 -12.74
N GLY A 139 13.14 -0.60 -14.00
CA GLY A 139 13.52 -1.45 -15.13
C GLY A 139 13.19 -0.89 -16.51
N LYS A 140 13.48 -1.68 -17.55
CA LYS A 140 13.46 -1.25 -18.96
C LYS A 140 12.07 -1.21 -19.62
N THR A 141 11.08 -1.90 -19.04
CA THR A 141 9.72 -2.00 -19.59
C THR A 141 8.72 -1.44 -18.59
N PRO A 142 8.73 -0.11 -18.36
CA PRO A 142 7.88 0.52 -17.36
C PRO A 142 6.40 0.33 -17.67
N LYS A 143 5.60 0.14 -16.62
CA LYS A 143 4.13 0.07 -16.67
C LYS A 143 3.61 1.41 -17.23
N PRO A 144 3.10 1.47 -18.47
CA PRO A 144 2.66 2.73 -19.05
C PRO A 144 1.46 3.32 -18.31
N GLU A 145 0.64 2.48 -17.67
CA GLU A 145 -0.55 2.87 -16.91
C GLU A 145 -0.23 3.75 -15.70
N MET A 146 1.00 3.69 -15.15
CA MET A 146 1.45 4.57 -14.08
C MET A 146 1.32 6.06 -14.45
N LYS A 147 1.38 6.39 -15.75
CA LYS A 147 1.21 7.78 -16.24
C LYS A 147 -0.08 8.43 -15.74
N ARG A 148 -1.15 7.65 -15.55
CA ARG A 148 -2.45 8.15 -15.07
C ARG A 148 -2.33 8.86 -13.72
N ILE A 149 -1.46 8.38 -12.83
CA ILE A 149 -1.22 9.00 -11.52
C ILE A 149 -0.15 10.10 -11.64
N LEU A 150 0.89 9.86 -12.45
CA LEU A 150 2.05 10.75 -12.52
C LEU A 150 1.76 12.09 -13.21
N GLU A 151 0.77 12.13 -14.10
CA GLU A 151 0.30 13.37 -14.75
C GLU A 151 -0.30 14.36 -13.73
N GLU A 152 -0.84 13.87 -12.62
CA GLU A 152 -1.48 14.69 -11.58
C GLU A 152 -0.50 15.29 -10.56
N ILE A 153 0.74 14.78 -10.51
CA ILE A 153 1.72 15.14 -9.47
C ILE A 153 1.97 16.64 -9.39
N ASN A 154 1.95 17.35 -10.51
CA ASN A 154 2.11 18.80 -10.52
C ASN A 154 0.92 19.52 -9.85
N GLY A 155 -0.31 19.04 -10.07
CA GLY A 155 -1.53 19.61 -9.49
C GLY A 155 -1.62 19.41 -7.97
N ILE A 156 -0.98 18.34 -7.46
CA ILE A 156 -0.94 18.01 -6.04
C ILE A 156 0.45 18.15 -5.41
N LYS A 157 1.30 19.03 -5.95
CA LYS A 157 2.72 19.11 -5.57
C LYS A 157 2.95 19.23 -4.06
N THR A 158 2.20 20.09 -3.38
CA THR A 158 2.41 20.45 -1.98
C THR A 158 1.37 19.85 -1.04
N LYS A 159 1.72 19.72 0.23
CA LYS A 159 0.83 19.20 1.27
C LYS A 159 -0.48 19.98 1.33
N GLY A 160 -1.58 19.25 1.38
CA GLY A 160 -2.95 19.77 1.44
C GLY A 160 -3.58 20.00 0.07
N LYS A 161 -2.82 19.89 -1.03
CA LYS A 161 -3.40 19.93 -2.38
C LYS A 161 -4.13 18.63 -2.69
N GLU A 162 -5.27 18.79 -3.35
CA GLU A 162 -6.17 17.73 -3.77
C GLU A 162 -6.77 18.12 -5.13
N ALA A 163 -6.96 17.14 -6.02
CA ALA A 163 -7.54 17.32 -7.33
C ALA A 163 -8.59 16.21 -7.62
N PRO A 164 -9.64 16.49 -8.41
CA PRO A 164 -10.54 15.45 -8.92
C PRO A 164 -9.78 14.40 -9.71
N PHE A 165 -10.08 13.11 -9.48
CA PHE A 165 -9.43 12.00 -10.16
C PHE A 165 -10.42 10.88 -10.51
N PRO A 166 -11.39 11.14 -11.43
CA PRO A 166 -12.40 10.16 -11.81
C PRO A 166 -11.87 9.17 -12.86
N ASN A 167 -12.64 8.09 -13.10
CA ASN A 167 -12.43 7.12 -14.18
C ASN A 167 -11.07 6.44 -14.13
N PHE A 168 -10.72 5.92 -12.95
CA PHE A 168 -9.47 5.22 -12.71
C PHE A 168 -9.73 3.86 -12.07
N ASP A 169 -9.41 2.79 -12.79
CA ASP A 169 -9.38 1.43 -12.28
C ASP A 169 -7.96 1.08 -11.83
N PRO A 170 -7.69 0.85 -10.54
CA PRO A 170 -6.36 0.53 -10.08
C PRO A 170 -5.87 -0.88 -10.47
N SER A 171 -6.74 -1.78 -10.93
CA SER A 171 -6.33 -3.12 -11.39
C SER A 171 -5.46 -3.06 -12.63
N ILE A 172 -5.54 -1.98 -13.42
CA ILE A 172 -4.64 -1.73 -14.55
C ILE A 172 -3.17 -1.61 -14.13
N LEU A 173 -2.90 -1.41 -12.83
CA LEU A 173 -1.54 -1.38 -12.29
C LEU A 173 -1.01 -2.77 -11.95
N PHE A 174 -1.84 -3.81 -11.86
CA PHE A 174 -1.41 -5.13 -11.37
C PHE A 174 -0.33 -5.79 -12.25
N PRO A 175 0.58 -6.59 -11.64
CA PRO A 175 1.49 -7.46 -12.39
C PRO A 175 0.72 -8.58 -13.10
N LYS A 176 1.42 -9.39 -13.92
CA LYS A 176 0.78 -10.50 -14.64
C LYS A 176 0.43 -11.67 -13.74
N SER A 177 1.35 -12.06 -12.85
CA SER A 177 1.13 -13.08 -11.84
C SER A 177 0.45 -12.48 -10.62
N HIS A 178 -0.53 -13.21 -10.09
CA HIS A 178 -1.24 -12.86 -8.86
C HIS A 178 -0.76 -13.68 -7.66
N ASP A 179 0.35 -14.41 -7.80
CA ASP A 179 1.01 -15.12 -6.68
C ASP A 179 1.32 -14.16 -5.54
N TYR A 180 1.07 -14.61 -4.31
CA TYR A 180 1.16 -13.73 -3.15
C TYR A 180 1.66 -14.44 -1.90
N TRP A 181 2.21 -13.63 -1.01
CA TRP A 181 2.37 -13.95 0.40
C TRP A 181 1.25 -13.31 1.22
N THR A 182 0.88 -13.94 2.33
CA THR A 182 -0.09 -13.37 3.28
C THR A 182 0.31 -13.57 4.73
N TYR A 183 -0.01 -12.58 5.55
CA TYR A 183 0.15 -12.59 7.01
C TYR A 183 -0.72 -11.53 7.67
N HIS A 184 -0.96 -11.67 8.99
CA HIS A 184 -1.64 -10.65 9.78
C HIS A 184 -0.66 -9.60 10.33
N GLY A 185 -1.02 -8.33 10.16
CA GLY A 185 -0.14 -7.20 10.43
C GLY A 185 -0.88 -5.94 10.85
N SER A 186 -0.19 -4.81 10.70
CA SER A 186 -0.68 -3.49 11.08
C SER A 186 -0.63 -2.48 9.95
N PHE A 187 -1.22 -1.31 10.15
CA PHE A 187 -0.81 -0.14 9.38
C PHE A 187 0.67 0.14 9.59
N THR A 188 1.35 0.56 8.52
CA THR A 188 2.77 0.97 8.51
C THR A 188 2.94 2.46 8.85
N THR A 189 1.83 3.13 9.14
CA THR A 189 1.78 4.53 9.59
C THR A 189 0.94 4.63 10.86
N PRO A 190 1.16 5.65 11.71
CA PRO A 190 0.34 5.87 12.88
C PRO A 190 -1.16 6.03 12.53
N PRO A 191 -2.08 5.48 13.33
CA PRO A 191 -1.85 4.92 14.68
C PRO A 191 -1.32 3.48 14.77
N CYS A 192 -0.98 2.81 13.67
CA CYS A 192 -0.37 1.47 13.64
C CYS A 192 -1.28 0.33 14.15
N GLU A 193 -2.59 0.44 13.92
CA GLU A 193 -3.56 -0.59 14.33
C GLU A 193 -3.26 -1.95 13.71
N GLU A 194 -3.31 -3.00 14.52
CA GLU A 194 -3.06 -4.41 14.16
C GLU A 194 -4.36 -5.06 13.61
N CYS A 195 -4.82 -4.58 12.45
CA CYS A 195 -6.11 -4.94 11.85
C CYS A 195 -6.01 -5.39 10.39
N ILE A 196 -4.80 -5.66 9.89
CA ILE A 196 -4.55 -5.88 8.46
C ILE A 196 -4.28 -7.35 8.15
N THR A 197 -5.03 -7.90 7.20
CA THR A 197 -4.61 -9.06 6.42
C THR A 197 -3.84 -8.57 5.20
N TRP A 198 -2.53 -8.84 5.15
CA TRP A 198 -1.69 -8.48 4.02
C TRP A 198 -1.80 -9.50 2.89
N ILE A 199 -1.84 -9.02 1.66
CA ILE A 199 -1.67 -9.80 0.43
C ILE A 199 -0.55 -9.11 -0.35
N VAL A 200 0.69 -9.61 -0.22
CA VAL A 200 1.88 -9.02 -0.83
C VAL A 200 2.18 -9.79 -2.12
N LEU A 201 2.05 -9.14 -3.27
CA LEU A 201 2.28 -9.79 -4.55
C LEU A 201 3.76 -10.10 -4.76
N ARG A 202 4.02 -11.30 -5.27
CA ARG A 202 5.37 -11.78 -5.57
C ARG A 202 6.01 -11.04 -6.72
N GLU A 203 5.25 -10.82 -7.79
CA GLU A 203 5.73 -10.13 -8.98
C GLU A 203 5.65 -8.60 -8.78
N PRO A 204 6.78 -7.87 -8.88
CA PRO A 204 6.76 -6.42 -8.86
C PRO A 204 6.19 -5.86 -10.16
N ILE A 205 5.67 -4.63 -10.12
CA ILE A 205 5.44 -3.86 -11.33
C ILE A 205 6.74 -3.15 -11.71
N VAL A 206 7.03 -3.09 -13.01
CA VAL A 206 8.20 -2.37 -13.51
C VAL A 206 7.86 -0.90 -13.67
N VAL A 207 8.71 0.00 -13.19
CA VAL A 207 8.62 1.45 -13.37
C VAL A 207 9.94 1.98 -13.92
N SER A 208 9.97 3.18 -14.49
CA SER A 208 11.23 3.84 -14.89
C SER A 208 11.79 4.73 -13.79
N SER A 209 13.08 5.04 -13.85
CA SER A 209 13.69 6.03 -12.96
C SER A 209 13.00 7.39 -13.07
N ASP A 210 12.56 7.80 -14.27
CA ASP A 210 11.82 9.06 -14.46
C ASP A 210 10.44 9.04 -13.78
N GLN A 211 9.74 7.90 -13.83
CA GLN A 211 8.48 7.73 -13.11
C GLN A 211 8.68 7.85 -11.60
N MET A 212 9.75 7.24 -11.07
CA MET A 212 10.11 7.37 -9.66
C MET A 212 10.53 8.80 -9.30
N ALA A 213 11.34 9.46 -10.13
CA ALA A 213 11.74 10.85 -9.94
C ALA A 213 10.52 11.78 -9.88
N LYS A 214 9.47 11.49 -10.66
CA LYS A 214 8.22 12.25 -10.60
C LYS A 214 7.54 12.10 -9.24
N LEU A 215 7.42 10.89 -8.69
CA LEU A 215 6.90 10.69 -7.33
C LEU A 215 7.71 11.45 -6.27
N ARG A 216 9.05 11.40 -6.37
CA ARG A 216 9.98 12.10 -5.48
C ARG A 216 9.90 13.62 -5.55
N SER A 217 9.28 14.18 -6.59
CA SER A 217 9.11 15.63 -6.78
C SER A 217 7.96 16.26 -5.97
N LEU A 218 7.13 15.43 -5.31
CA LEU A 218 6.16 15.91 -4.34
C LEU A 218 6.87 16.56 -3.15
N SER A 219 6.18 17.48 -2.47
CA SER A 219 6.69 18.18 -1.29
C SER A 219 5.94 17.76 -0.03
N LYS A 220 6.67 17.57 1.08
CA LYS A 220 6.12 17.32 2.43
C LYS A 220 5.46 18.56 3.01
N ASN A 221 5.89 19.73 2.53
CA ASN A 221 5.50 21.03 3.05
C ASN A 221 4.33 21.62 2.25
N ALA A 222 3.63 22.56 2.87
CA ALA A 222 2.53 23.28 2.23
C ALA A 222 3.06 24.32 1.21
N GLU A 223 2.17 24.88 0.39
CA GLU A 223 2.53 25.84 -0.68
C GLU A 223 3.26 27.10 -0.19
N ASN A 224 2.97 27.54 1.04
CA ASN A 224 3.56 28.74 1.64
C ASN A 224 4.77 28.44 2.54
N GLU A 225 5.30 27.21 2.47
CA GLU A 225 6.47 26.75 3.23
C GLU A 225 7.63 26.46 2.26
N PRO A 226 8.90 26.46 2.74
CA PRO A 226 10.03 26.06 1.90
C PRO A 226 9.82 24.66 1.32
N ASP A 227 10.17 24.49 0.05
CA ASP A 227 10.04 23.18 -0.61
C ASP A 227 10.88 22.13 0.13
N LEU A 228 10.25 21.00 0.46
CA LEU A 228 10.90 19.89 1.16
C LEU A 228 10.49 18.59 0.47
N PRO A 229 11.39 17.94 -0.29
CA PRO A 229 11.05 16.73 -1.03
C PRO A 229 10.39 15.65 -0.15
N LEU A 230 9.25 15.14 -0.61
CA LEU A 230 8.58 13.97 -0.07
C LEU A 230 9.31 12.74 -0.56
N VAL A 231 10.35 12.37 0.18
CA VAL A 231 11.12 11.12 0.02
C VAL A 231 11.22 10.38 1.34
N ASP A 232 11.56 9.10 1.29
CA ASP A 232 11.77 8.23 2.45
C ASP A 232 10.55 8.18 3.38
N ASN A 233 9.37 7.99 2.79
CA ASN A 233 8.11 7.87 3.51
C ASN A 233 7.77 6.42 3.89
N TRP A 234 8.77 5.53 3.95
CA TRP A 234 8.65 4.12 4.32
C TRP A 234 9.03 3.88 5.79
N ARG A 235 8.42 2.86 6.41
CA ARG A 235 8.74 2.39 7.77
C ARG A 235 9.76 1.25 7.69
N PRO A 236 10.77 1.20 8.58
CA PRO A 236 11.66 0.05 8.73
C PRO A 236 10.89 -1.24 9.07
N THR A 237 11.49 -2.39 8.75
CA THR A 237 10.93 -3.70 9.10
C THR A 237 10.78 -3.84 10.62
N GLN A 238 9.69 -4.47 11.02
CA GLN A 238 9.32 -4.72 12.41
C GLN A 238 9.57 -6.20 12.74
N PRO A 239 9.77 -6.55 14.02
CA PRO A 239 9.98 -7.94 14.41
C PRO A 239 8.81 -8.83 13.96
N ARG A 240 9.12 -9.93 13.27
CA ARG A 240 8.12 -10.92 12.82
C ARG A 240 7.47 -11.63 14.01
N TYR A 241 8.20 -11.81 15.11
CA TYR A 241 7.80 -12.65 16.25
C TYR A 241 7.36 -14.05 15.77
N PHE A 242 6.25 -14.58 16.31
CA PHE A 242 5.75 -15.92 16.00
C PHE A 242 4.75 -15.95 14.82
N ARG A 243 4.63 -14.85 14.07
CA ARG A 243 3.70 -14.79 12.94
C ARG A 243 4.17 -15.69 11.81
N MET A 244 3.28 -16.53 11.31
CA MET A 244 3.50 -17.30 10.10
C MET A 244 3.24 -16.41 8.88
N VAL A 245 4.04 -16.59 7.83
CA VAL A 245 3.79 -16.03 6.51
C VAL A 245 3.54 -17.21 5.58
N SER A 246 2.40 -17.21 4.92
CA SER A 246 2.01 -18.25 3.96
C SER A 246 2.21 -17.76 2.54
N ALA A 247 2.55 -18.65 1.60
CA ALA A 247 2.62 -18.39 0.17
C ALA A 247 1.56 -19.18 -0.59
N SER A 248 1.03 -18.59 -1.66
CA SER A 248 0.09 -19.24 -2.57
C SER A 248 0.77 -20.08 -3.66
N PHE A 249 2.11 -20.20 -3.65
CA PHE A 249 2.94 -20.80 -4.70
C PHE A 249 4.09 -21.64 -4.14
#